data_AF-A0A4Q6DRW7-F1
#
_entry.id   AF-A0A4Q6DRW7-F1
#
_cell.length_a   1.000
_cell.length_b   1.000
_cell.length_c   1.000
_cell.angle_alpha   90.00
_cell.angle_beta   90.00
_cell.angle_gamma   90.00
#
_symmetry.space_group_name_H-M   'P 1'
#
loop_
_entity.id
_entity.type
_entity.pdbx_description
1 polymer ?
#
loop_
_entity_poly.entity_id
_entity_poly.type
_entity_poly.pdbx_seq_one_letter_code
_entity_poly.pdbx_strand_id
1 'polypeptide(L)' 'MSETAQLIIGDNTYELPVIKGTEDEKAIDISKLRDQSGYVTLDIG' A
#
# COMPACT_ATOMS: atom_id res chain seq x y z
N MET A 1 -15.90 7.69 3.69
CA MET A 1 -14.93 7.81 2.58
C MET A 1 -13.91 6.71 2.75
N SER A 2 -13.45 6.07 1.68
CA SER A 2 -12.37 5.08 1.77
C SER A 2 -11.05 5.81 2.03
N GLU A 3 -10.29 5.40 3.05
CA GLU A 3 -8.97 5.94 3.34
C GLU A 3 -7.96 5.38 2.34
N THR A 4 -7.03 6.21 1.85
CA THR A 4 -5.98 5.82 0.91
C THR A 4 -4.63 6.36 1.39
N ALA A 5 -3.58 5.57 1.15
CA ALA A 5 -2.19 5.96 1.35
C ALA A 5 -1.56 6.27 -0.01
N GLN A 6 -0.60 7.19 -0.04
CA GLN A 6 0.18 7.50 -1.23
C GLN A 6 1.61 6.99 -1.06
N LEU A 7 2.07 6.21 -2.05
CA LEU A 7 3.46 5.79 -2.18
C LEU A 7 4.06 6.51 -3.39
N ILE A 8 5.13 7.28 -3.17
CA ILE A 8 5.80 8.06 -4.22
C ILE A 8 7.15 7.39 -4.52
N ILE A 9 7.37 7.01 -5.77
CA ILE A 9 8.62 6.39 -6.23
C ILE A 9 9.09 7.11 -7.49
N GLY A 10 10.17 7.88 -7.37
CA GLY A 10 10.61 8.80 -8.42
C GLY A 10 9.51 9.82 -8.72
N ASP A 11 9.08 9.88 -9.98
CA ASP A 11 8.02 10.77 -10.44
C ASP A 11 6.62 10.13 -10.42
N ASN A 12 6.49 8.89 -9.95
CA ASN A 12 5.23 8.16 -9.92
C ASN A 12 4.59 8.20 -8.53
N THR A 13 3.27 8.41 -8.49
CA THR A 13 2.45 8.32 -7.27
C THR A 13 1.47 7.16 -7.40
N TYR A 14 1.49 6.25 -6.43
CA TYR A 14 0.57 5.11 -6.34
C TYR A 14 -0.39 5.32 -5.18
N GLU A 15 -1.69 5.22 -5.45
CA GLU A 15 -2.71 5.23 -4.41
C GLU A 15 -3.03 3.81 -3.98
N LEU A 16 -2.80 3.52 -2.70
CA LEU A 16 -2.99 2.22 -2.09
C LEU A 16 -4.14 2.30 -1.08
N PRO A 17 -5.14 1.40 -1.14
CA PRO A 17 -6.22 1.39 -0.17
C PRO A 17 -5.72 1.16 1.26
N VAL A 18 -6.31 1.85 2.23
CA VAL A 18 -6.14 1.52 3.64
C VAL A 18 -7.32 0.67 4.09
N ILE A 19 -7.01 -0.51 4.62
CA ILE A 19 -7.98 -1.44 5.18
C ILE A 19 -7.84 -1.46 6.71
N LYS A 20 -8.92 -1.80 7.39
CA LYS A 20 -8.96 -1.93 8.85
C LYS A 20 -9.22 -3.39 9.22
N GLY A 21 -8.28 -3.99 9.96
CA GLY A 21 -8.38 -5.35 10.47
C GLY A 21 -9.38 -5.48 11.62
N THR A 22 -9.65 -6.72 12.04
CA THR A 22 -10.58 -7.01 13.15
C THR A 22 -10.05 -6.53 14.50
N GLU A 23 -8.74 -6.41 14.66
CA GLU A 23 -8.07 -5.87 15.86
C GLU A 23 -7.90 -4.34 15.82
N ASP A 24 -8.72 -3.63 15.04
CA ASP A 24 -8.67 -2.17 14.84
C ASP A 24 -7.40 -1.64 14.14
N GLU A 25 -6.50 -2.52 13.71
CA GLU A 25 -5.26 -2.19 13.03
C GLU A 25 -5.48 -1.70 11.59
N LYS A 26 -4.70 -0.71 11.16
CA LYS A 26 -4.72 -0.23 9.78
C LYS A 26 -3.62 -0.92 8.97
N ALA A 27 -3.98 -1.43 7.79
CA ALA A 27 -3.04 -2.00 6.85
C ALA A 27 -3.18 -1.34 5.48
N ILE A 28 -2.09 -1.32 4.70
CA ILE A 28 -2.07 -0.81 3.33
C ILE A 28 -2.20 -2.02 2.40
N ASP A 29 -3.22 -2.03 1.55
CA ASP A 29 -3.39 -3.08 0.55
C ASP A 29 -2.38 -2.89 -0.59
N ILE A 30 -1.36 -3.74 -0.62
CA ILE A 30 -0.30 -3.76 -1.64
C ILE A 30 -0.55 -4.78 -2.75
N SER A 31 -1.75 -5.37 -2.86
CA SER A 31 -2.06 -6.45 -3.82
C SER A 31 -1.75 -6.08 -5.28
N LYS A 32 -1.82 -4.78 -5.62
CA LYS A 32 -1.52 -4.26 -6.97
C LYS A 32 -0.14 -3.59 -7.09
N LEU A 33 0.60 -3.45 -5.98
CA LEU A 33 1.85 -2.67 -5.95
C LEU A 33 2.87 -3.22 -6.96
N ARG A 34 3.10 -4.53 -6.95
CA ARG A 34 4.09 -5.16 -7.84
C ARG A 34 3.71 -5.02 -9.32
N ASP A 35 2.44 -5.21 -9.66
CA ASP A 35 1.97 -5.10 -11.04
C ASP A 35 2.05 -3.67 -11.56
N GLN A 36 1.80 -2.68 -10.70
CA GLN A 36 1.82 -1.26 -11.07
C GLN A 36 3.22 -0.63 -11.07
N SER A 37 4.10 -1.08 -10.17
CA SER A 37 5.37 -0.41 -9.91
C SER A 37 6.60 -1.27 -10.19
N GLY A 38 6.46 -2.60 -10.25
CA GLY A 38 7.56 -3.55 -10.28
C GLY A 38 8.27 -3.77 -8.94
N TYR A 39 7.93 -2.99 -7.91
CA TYR A 39 8.51 -3.10 -6.57
C TYR A 39 7.77 -4.15 -5.72
N VAL A 40 8.50 -4.75 -4.79
CA VAL A 40 7.97 -5.64 -3.75
C VAL A 40 8.34 -5.09 -2.39
N THR A 41 7.57 -5.44 -1.36
CA THR A 41 7.95 -5.15 0.02
C THR A 41 9.11 -6.06 0.44
N LEU A 42 9.98 -5.53 1.30
CA LEU A 42 10.98 -6.30 2.03
C LEU A 42 10.74 -6.04 3.50
N ASP A 43 10.35 -7.07 4.23
CA ASP A 43 10.09 -6.98 5.67
C ASP A 43 10.90 -8.08 6.36
N ILE A 44 12.08 -7.70 6.86
CA ILE A 44 12.99 -8.60 7.57
C ILE A 44 12.71 -8.49 9.07
N GLY A 45 11.81 -9.35 9.58
CA GLY A 45 11.41 -9.38 10.99
C GLY A 45 10.38 -10.46 11.26
#